data_AF-A0AA35X157-F1
#
_entry.id   AF-A0AA35X157-F1
#
_cell.length_a   1.000
_cell.length_b   1.000
_cell.length_c   1.000
_cell.angle_alpha   90.00
_cell.angle_beta   90.00
_cell.angle_gamma   90.00
#
_symmetry.space_group_name_H-M   'P 1'
#
loop_
_entity.id
_entity.type
_entity.pdbx_description
1 polymer ?
#
loop_
_entity_poly.entity_id
_entity_poly.type
_entity_poly.pdbx_seq_one_letter_code
_entity_poly.pdbx_strand_id
1 'polypeptide(L)' 'MWPKDKPHPPAYSNGPSDWMLVDTSMVQLRGTECNKVGVSYTGFRRQSGRCQAKAGSCFHNQPLQLWEYDD' A
#
# COMPACT_ATOMS: atom_id res chain seq x y z
N MET A 1 -8.21 -4.37 11.92
CA MET A 1 -8.34 -2.96 12.38
C MET A 1 -7.15 -2.72 13.29
N TRP A 2 -6.29 -1.74 12.96
CA TRP A 2 -5.08 -1.47 13.73
C TRP A 2 -5.45 -1.06 15.17
N PRO A 3 -4.73 -1.53 16.21
CA PRO A 3 -5.00 -1.15 17.59
C PRO A 3 -4.89 0.37 17.75
N LYS A 4 -5.93 1.01 18.32
CA LYS A 4 -6.00 2.48 18.44
C LYS A 4 -4.88 3.06 19.32
N ASP A 5 -4.25 2.21 20.11
CA ASP A 5 -3.20 2.49 21.09
C ASP A 5 -1.78 2.37 20.51
N LYS A 6 -1.62 1.88 19.27
CA LYS A 6 -0.31 1.79 18.61
C LYS A 6 -0.16 2.85 17.52
N PRO A 7 1.01 3.53 17.41
CA PRO A 7 1.29 4.42 16.28
C PRO A 7 1.15 3.65 14.95
N HIS A 8 0.52 4.26 13.96
CA HIS A 8 0.30 3.65 12.63
C HIS A 8 1.60 3.66 11.82
N PRO A 9 2.21 2.50 11.51
CA PRO A 9 3.46 2.47 10.74
C PRO A 9 3.24 2.83 9.27
N PRO A 10 4.26 3.39 8.60
CA PRO A 10 5.31 4.20 9.20
C PRO A 10 4.67 5.45 9.81
N ALA A 11 4.67 5.55 11.14
CA ALA A 11 4.26 6.76 11.81
C ALA A 11 5.45 7.68 11.67
N TYR A 12 5.29 8.90 11.15
CA TYR A 12 6.40 9.87 11.10
C TYR A 12 6.74 10.33 12.54
N SER A 13 7.27 9.44 13.37
CA SER A 13 7.46 9.65 14.82
C SER A 13 8.86 9.30 15.29
N ASN A 14 9.53 8.34 14.65
CA ASN A 14 10.90 7.91 14.95
C ASN A 14 11.93 8.49 13.97
N GLY A 15 11.49 9.34 13.03
CA GLY A 15 12.36 10.07 12.11
C GLY A 15 12.87 9.17 10.98
N PRO A 16 14.17 9.21 10.62
CA PRO A 16 14.72 8.45 9.51
C PRO A 16 14.55 6.93 9.61
N SER A 17 14.39 6.38 10.82
CA SER A 17 14.11 4.95 10.96
C SER A 17 12.77 4.56 10.35
N ASP A 18 11.82 5.50 10.23
CA ASP A 18 10.50 5.26 9.61
C ASP A 18 10.50 5.44 8.09
N TRP A 19 11.64 5.81 7.50
CA TRP A 19 11.73 6.06 6.07
C TRP A 19 11.98 4.75 5.33
N MET A 20 11.28 4.56 4.21
CA MET A 20 11.51 3.43 3.31
C MET A 20 12.10 3.92 2.00
N LEU A 21 13.07 3.16 1.47
CA LEU A 21 13.55 3.30 0.10
C LEU A 21 12.89 2.20 -0.75
N VAL A 22 11.99 2.59 -1.65
CA VAL A 22 11.17 1.65 -2.44
C VAL A 22 11.60 1.71 -3.90
N ASP A 23 11.78 0.56 -4.53
CA ASP A 23 12.06 0.48 -5.96
C ASP A 23 10.94 1.10 -6.79
N THR A 24 11.30 1.88 -7.81
CA THR A 24 10.34 2.63 -8.63
C THR A 24 9.34 1.74 -9.37
N SER A 25 9.66 0.47 -9.63
CA SER A 25 8.73 -0.48 -10.25
C SER A 25 7.54 -0.82 -9.35
N MET A 26 7.66 -0.63 -8.03
CA MET A 26 6.59 -0.84 -7.06
C MET A 26 5.68 0.38 -6.86
N VAL A 27 5.99 1.52 -7.48
CA VAL A 27 5.24 2.77 -7.35
C VAL A 27 4.42 3.05 -8.61
N GLN A 28 3.18 3.50 -8.44
CA GLN A 28 2.31 3.95 -9.52
C GLN A 28 1.76 5.34 -9.25
N LEU A 29 2.44 6.35 -9.81
CA LEU A 29 2.12 7.77 -9.61
C LEU A 29 0.77 8.21 -10.20
N ARG A 30 0.27 7.52 -11.23
CA ARG A 30 -1.05 7.78 -11.84
C ARG A 30 -2.20 7.04 -11.16
N GLY A 31 -1.90 6.11 -10.24
CA GLY A 31 -2.89 5.27 -9.57
C GLY A 31 -3.71 4.34 -10.46
N THR A 32 -3.19 3.97 -11.63
CA THR A 32 -3.89 3.15 -12.64
C THR A 32 -3.61 1.65 -12.55
N GLU A 33 -2.62 1.24 -11.77
CA GLU A 33 -2.23 -0.17 -11.59
C GLU A 33 -2.51 -0.60 -10.16
N CYS A 34 -3.05 -1.81 -10.03
CA CYS A 34 -3.26 -2.48 -8.76
C CYS A 34 -1.95 -2.93 -8.13
N ASN A 35 -1.99 -3.18 -6.82
CA ASN A 35 -0.90 -3.84 -6.08
C ASN A 35 0.44 -3.09 -6.15
N LYS A 36 0.37 -1.76 -6.22
CA LYS A 36 1.50 -0.84 -6.21
C LYS A 36 1.22 0.30 -5.24
N VAL A 37 2.30 0.89 -4.71
CA VAL A 37 2.24 2.10 -3.90
C VAL A 37 1.62 3.22 -4.75
N GLY A 38 0.55 3.83 -4.26
CA GLY A 38 -0.15 4.91 -4.96
C GLY A 38 -1.32 4.47 -5.86
N VAL A 39 -1.73 3.19 -5.81
CA VAL A 39 -2.99 2.75 -6.45
C VAL A 39 -4.16 3.65 -6.02
N SER A 40 -5.02 3.99 -6.98
CA SER A 40 -6.16 4.89 -6.76
C SER A 40 -7.42 4.34 -7.42
N TYR A 41 -8.48 5.16 -7.45
CA TYR A 41 -9.80 4.79 -7.93
C TYR A 41 -9.80 4.18 -9.33
N THR A 42 -8.99 4.70 -10.25
CA THR A 42 -8.92 4.18 -11.63
C THR A 42 -8.38 2.75 -11.67
N GLY A 43 -7.28 2.47 -10.97
CA GLY A 43 -6.73 1.12 -10.86
C GLY A 43 -7.71 0.15 -10.21
N PHE A 44 -8.30 0.55 -9.08
CA PHE A 44 -9.29 -0.28 -8.37
C PHE A 44 -10.54 -0.57 -9.21
N ARG A 45 -11.10 0.43 -9.88
CA ARG A 45 -12.33 0.29 -10.67
C ARG A 45 -12.13 -0.55 -11.94
N ARG A 46 -10.94 -0.51 -12.53
CA ARG A 46 -10.61 -1.18 -13.81
C ARG A 46 -9.97 -2.56 -13.64
N GLN A 47 -9.85 -3.07 -12.41
CA GLN A 47 -9.31 -4.41 -12.18
C GLN A 47 -10.11 -5.49 -12.94
N SER A 48 -9.39 -6.46 -13.50
CA SER A 48 -10.00 -7.62 -14.17
C SER A 48 -10.72 -8.49 -13.14
N GLY A 49 -11.90 -9.02 -13.50
CA GLY A 49 -12.65 -9.93 -12.63
C GLY A 49 -13.10 -9.32 -11.30
N ARG A 50 -13.35 -8.00 -11.23
CA ARG A 50 -13.62 -7.27 -9.98
C ARG A 50 -14.69 -7.90 -9.08
N CYS A 51 -15.73 -8.48 -9.68
CA CYS A 51 -16.88 -9.02 -8.93
C CYS A 51 -16.57 -10.41 -8.35
N GLN A 52 -15.57 -11.09 -8.91
CA GLN A 52 -15.09 -12.41 -8.49
C GLN A 52 -13.84 -12.31 -7.60
N ALA A 53 -13.17 -11.15 -7.61
CA ALA A 53 -12.01 -10.89 -6.78
C ALA A 53 -12.38 -10.87 -5.29
N LYS A 54 -11.44 -11.31 -4.45
CA LYS A 54 -11.61 -11.27 -2.99
C LYS A 54 -11.65 -9.82 -2.50
N ALA A 55 -12.38 -9.57 -1.42
CA ALA A 55 -12.36 -8.27 -0.75
C ALA A 55 -10.91 -7.87 -0.40
N GLY A 56 -10.56 -6.61 -0.68
CA GLY A 56 -9.20 -6.10 -0.51
C GLY A 56 -8.26 -6.36 -1.69
N SER A 57 -8.72 -7.03 -2.76
CA SER A 57 -7.96 -7.09 -4.01
C SER A 57 -7.58 -5.69 -4.50
N CYS A 58 -6.47 -5.60 -5.23
CA CYS A 58 -5.89 -4.36 -5.77
C CYS A 58 -5.09 -3.51 -4.76
N PHE A 59 -5.17 -3.81 -3.45
CA PHE A 59 -4.50 -3.05 -2.39
C PHE A 59 -3.36 -3.83 -1.72
N HIS A 60 -2.62 -4.64 -2.48
CA HIS A 60 -1.37 -5.25 -2.02
C HIS A 60 -0.16 -4.31 -2.23
N ASN A 61 0.96 -4.59 -1.58
CA ASN A 61 2.21 -3.81 -1.67
C ASN A 61 2.03 -2.32 -1.33
N GLN A 62 1.20 -2.03 -0.32
CA GLN A 62 1.02 -0.68 0.20
C GLN A 62 2.15 -0.33 1.19
N PRO A 63 2.43 0.96 1.45
CA PRO A 63 3.53 1.36 2.33
C PRO A 63 3.54 0.65 3.69
N LEU A 64 2.38 0.49 4.33
CA LEU A 64 2.27 -0.26 5.59
C LEU A 64 2.70 -1.73 5.44
N GLN A 65 2.34 -2.40 4.34
CA GLN A 65 2.72 -3.79 4.11
C GLN A 65 4.19 -3.95 3.75
N LEU A 66 4.75 -2.98 3.03
CA LEU A 66 6.19 -2.96 2.73
C LEU A 66 7.00 -2.75 4.01
N TRP A 67 6.53 -1.84 4.87
CA TRP A 67 7.09 -1.61 6.19
C TRP A 67 7.07 -2.86 7.07
N GLU A 68 5.90 -3.53 7.15
CA GLU A 68 5.73 -4.78 7.94
C GLU A 68 6.59 -5.95 7.44
N TYR A 69 7.12 -5.89 6.21
CA TYR A 69 7.98 -6.92 5.63
C TYR A 69 9.48 -6.65 5.82
N ASP A 70 9.87 -5.43 6.21
CA ASP A 70 11.28 -5.03 6.38
C ASP A 70 11.88 -5.57 7.71
N ASP A 71 11.02 -6.01 8.65
CA ASP A 71 11.37 -6.59 9.97
C ASP A 71 11.59 -8.13 9.94
#